data_AF-A0A7Y4JU52-F1
#
_entry.id   AF-A0A7Y4JU52-F1
#
_cell.length_a   1.000
_cell.length_b   1.000
_cell.length_c   1.000
_cell.angle_alpha   90.00
_cell.angle_beta   90.00
_cell.angle_gamma   90.00
#
_symmetry.space_group_name_H-M   'P 1'
#
loop_
_entity.id
_entity.type
_entity.pdbx_description
1 polymer ?
#
loop_
_entity_poly.entity_id
_entity_poly.type
_entity_poly.pdbx_seq_one_letter_code
_entity_poly.pdbx_strand_id
1 'polypeptide(L)'
;MRYFELFDDMELTDRWLPGEATNGQGQEIDDIWQFADGCPVQANEHLRIPISHPGRVVDFSTTSVGAAPVVHRRIASVFTEMAPEEVQVIPVEVEGQPEPYFILVATRTIRCIDDQESAEVLYWKPEDGRPEKTGRYRSVMGMRIDPTKAGDAKVFRPWGWTGVLIVSEDIKAALERSGATGMVFTEVTGPSEVSPEQREHNRKLQALYERTEAARTSFWRTLGTLDEKAILPIVVGGGWPAKRQVWRVIHRPEGRTLFVTDGLSDFFVDAVEPSVGFGLELALETDEPQAKWPVTLLERIANELVAHEHLREPARTGLLSMEVDGEHMPEPLLTKDSRVAVLLGMDTPTLPSHFTMPDGQVRLVTVKTLMPRELTYLLEHGREELLHRFNQSHPGHLSKAWRQSVV
;
A
#
# COMPACT_ATOMS: atom_id res chain seq x y z
N MET A 1 20.79 -28.63 -0.94
CA MET A 1 19.45 -29.14 -1.29
C MET A 1 18.65 -27.99 -1.88
N ARG A 2 17.88 -28.22 -2.94
CA ARG A 2 17.00 -27.20 -3.52
C ARG A 2 15.61 -27.28 -2.92
N TYR A 3 14.96 -26.13 -2.82
CA TYR A 3 13.60 -25.99 -2.29
C TYR A 3 12.74 -25.18 -3.24
N PHE A 4 11.45 -25.52 -3.21
CA PHE A 4 10.43 -24.94 -4.07
C PHE A 4 9.24 -24.54 -3.23
N GLU A 5 8.68 -23.38 -3.50
CA GLU A 5 7.33 -23.04 -3.12
C GLU A 5 6.36 -23.85 -3.98
N LEU A 6 5.46 -24.59 -3.33
CA LEU A 6 4.38 -25.34 -3.96
C LEU A 6 3.06 -24.60 -3.74
N PHE A 7 2.38 -24.25 -4.83
CA PHE A 7 1.11 -23.55 -4.80
C PHE A 7 0.23 -23.91 -6.00
N ASP A 8 -0.96 -23.31 -6.05
CA ASP A 8 -1.96 -23.56 -7.08
C ASP A 8 -1.52 -23.13 -8.48
N ASP A 9 -1.71 -24.05 -9.43
CA ASP A 9 -1.69 -23.70 -10.85
C ASP A 9 -2.96 -22.93 -11.26
N MET A 10 -2.85 -21.60 -11.23
CA MET A 10 -3.94 -20.70 -11.61
C MET A 10 -3.97 -20.41 -13.13
N GLU A 11 -3.03 -20.93 -13.92
CA GLU A 11 -3.11 -20.83 -15.39
C GLU A 11 -4.19 -21.77 -15.95
N LEU A 12 -4.61 -22.78 -15.17
CA LEU A 12 -5.72 -23.67 -15.49
C LEU A 12 -7.07 -22.97 -15.29
N THR A 13 -7.49 -22.16 -16.26
CA THR A 13 -8.70 -21.33 -16.16
C THR A 13 -10.01 -22.11 -16.01
N ASP A 14 -10.04 -23.40 -16.37
CA ASP A 14 -11.20 -24.28 -16.26
C ASP A 14 -11.23 -25.10 -14.96
N ARG A 15 -10.28 -24.90 -14.03
CA ARG A 15 -10.19 -25.68 -12.79
C ARG A 15 -11.31 -25.39 -11.79
N TRP A 16 -11.55 -26.34 -10.89
CA TRP A 16 -12.34 -26.11 -9.69
C TRP A 16 -11.60 -25.23 -8.66
N LEU A 17 -12.35 -24.54 -7.80
CA LEU A 17 -11.82 -23.88 -6.61
C LEU A 17 -12.58 -24.37 -5.36
N PRO A 18 -11.90 -25.04 -4.41
CA PRO A 18 -12.50 -25.44 -3.15
C PRO A 18 -12.80 -24.21 -2.30
N GLY A 19 -13.94 -24.26 -1.63
CA GLY A 19 -14.32 -23.29 -0.62
C GLY A 19 -13.68 -23.56 0.72
N GLU A 20 -14.14 -22.82 1.72
CA GLU A 20 -13.66 -22.94 3.10
C GLU A 20 -14.09 -24.27 3.72
N ALA A 21 -13.18 -24.89 4.47
CA ALA A 21 -13.49 -26.13 5.16
C ALA A 21 -14.59 -25.90 6.21
N THR A 22 -15.55 -26.82 6.25
CA THR A 22 -16.67 -26.84 7.18
C THR A 22 -16.63 -28.12 8.01
N ASN A 23 -17.31 -28.12 9.15
CA ASN A 23 -17.50 -29.35 9.93
C ASN A 23 -18.47 -30.32 9.22
N GLY A 24 -18.70 -31.50 9.80
CA GLY A 24 -19.56 -32.53 9.20
C GLY A 24 -21.02 -32.10 9.03
N GLN A 25 -21.46 -31.03 9.70
CA GLN A 25 -22.79 -30.44 9.56
C GLN A 25 -22.84 -29.30 8.53
N GLY A 26 -21.71 -28.96 7.90
CA GLY A 26 -21.59 -27.86 6.95
C GLY A 26 -21.49 -26.48 7.61
N GLN A 27 -21.13 -26.42 8.89
CA GLN A 27 -20.92 -25.17 9.62
C GLN A 27 -19.46 -24.71 9.50
N GLU A 28 -19.25 -23.40 9.55
CA GLU A 28 -17.91 -22.79 9.56
C GLU A 28 -17.09 -23.31 10.74
N ILE A 29 -15.78 -23.46 10.52
CA ILE A 29 -14.81 -23.84 11.55
C ILE A 29 -14.32 -22.55 12.22
N ASP A 30 -14.26 -22.53 13.55
CA ASP A 30 -13.89 -21.33 14.34
C ASP A 30 -12.51 -20.77 13.97
N ASP A 31 -11.52 -21.64 13.74
CA ASP A 31 -10.16 -21.25 13.35
C ASP A 31 -9.71 -21.98 12.08
N ILE A 32 -10.01 -21.41 10.92
CA ILE A 32 -9.57 -21.94 9.62
C ILE A 32 -8.05 -21.76 9.37
N TRP A 33 -7.36 -20.92 10.15
CA TRP A 33 -5.92 -20.69 9.99
C TRP A 33 -5.08 -21.80 10.61
N GLN A 34 -5.66 -22.62 11.48
CA GLN A 34 -4.99 -23.75 12.14
C GLN A 34 -4.28 -24.70 11.15
N PHE A 35 -4.80 -24.85 9.92
CA PHE A 35 -4.22 -25.70 8.87
C PHE A 35 -2.94 -25.12 8.23
N ALA A 36 -2.66 -23.85 8.48
CA ALA A 36 -1.50 -23.12 7.96
C ALA A 36 -0.49 -22.73 9.04
N ASP A 37 -0.78 -22.89 10.33
CA ASP A 37 0.10 -22.45 11.42
C ASP A 37 1.46 -23.18 11.49
N GLY A 38 1.59 -24.28 10.74
CA GLY A 38 2.80 -25.08 10.69
C GLY A 38 2.98 -25.94 11.93
N CYS A 39 1.87 -26.41 12.50
CA CYS A 39 1.81 -27.33 13.63
C CYS A 39 0.74 -28.41 13.38
N PRO A 40 0.82 -29.57 14.05
CA PRO A 40 -0.24 -30.57 13.98
C PRO A 40 -1.59 -30.01 14.44
N VAL A 41 -2.65 -30.41 13.74
CA VAL A 41 -4.03 -29.99 13.98
C VAL A 41 -4.79 -31.10 14.70
N GLN A 42 -5.56 -30.72 15.72
CA GLN A 42 -6.49 -31.61 16.40
C GLN A 42 -7.83 -31.64 15.66
N ALA A 43 -7.95 -32.47 14.63
CA ALA A 43 -9.20 -32.67 13.91
C ALA A 43 -10.09 -33.67 14.67
N ASN A 44 -10.98 -33.15 15.52
CA ASN A 44 -11.89 -33.98 16.33
C ASN A 44 -13.17 -34.39 15.59
N GLU A 45 -13.40 -33.84 14.39
CA GLU A 45 -14.63 -34.01 13.61
C GLU A 45 -14.31 -34.28 12.13
N HIS A 46 -15.26 -34.90 11.43
CA HIS A 46 -15.21 -35.04 9.98
C HIS A 46 -15.35 -33.68 9.31
N LEU A 47 -14.47 -33.38 8.34
CA LEU A 47 -14.46 -32.12 7.62
C LEU A 47 -15.03 -32.26 6.21
N ARG A 48 -15.65 -31.18 5.73
CA ARG A 48 -16.23 -31.06 4.39
C ARG A 48 -15.64 -29.86 3.65
N ILE A 49 -15.34 -30.06 2.38
CA ILE A 49 -14.87 -29.00 1.47
C ILE A 49 -15.96 -28.76 0.41
N PRO A 50 -16.71 -27.65 0.49
CA PRO A 50 -17.63 -27.24 -0.56
C PRO A 50 -16.87 -26.78 -1.81
N ILE A 51 -17.53 -26.72 -2.97
CA ILE A 51 -16.94 -26.17 -4.20
C ILE A 51 -17.46 -24.75 -4.44
N SER A 52 -16.60 -23.76 -4.25
CA SER A 52 -16.95 -22.35 -4.49
C SER A 52 -17.06 -22.03 -5.98
N HIS A 53 -16.17 -22.58 -6.81
CA HIS A 53 -16.26 -22.46 -8.27
C HIS A 53 -16.16 -23.84 -8.91
N PRO A 54 -17.25 -24.33 -9.56
CA PRO A 54 -17.23 -25.58 -10.28
C PRO A 54 -16.24 -25.53 -11.45
N GLY A 55 -15.57 -26.65 -11.71
CA GLY A 55 -14.63 -26.77 -12.83
C GLY A 55 -14.00 -28.16 -12.91
N ARG A 56 -12.97 -28.27 -13.75
CA ARG A 56 -12.13 -29.45 -13.88
C ARG A 56 -11.44 -29.73 -12.55
N VAL A 57 -11.68 -30.91 -12.02
CA VAL A 57 -11.07 -31.41 -10.80
C VAL A 57 -9.57 -31.54 -11.01
N VAL A 58 -8.78 -31.04 -10.07
CA VAL A 58 -7.31 -31.19 -10.04
C VAL A 58 -6.87 -31.88 -8.76
N ASP A 59 -5.71 -32.50 -8.79
CA ASP A 59 -5.20 -33.29 -7.66
C ASP A 59 -4.71 -32.41 -6.50
N PHE A 60 -4.26 -31.18 -6.77
CA PHE A 60 -3.85 -30.19 -5.77
C PHE A 60 -4.68 -28.92 -5.92
N SER A 61 -5.26 -28.45 -4.83
CA SER A 61 -5.83 -27.11 -4.73
C SER A 61 -5.56 -26.47 -3.37
N THR A 62 -5.59 -25.15 -3.22
CA THR A 62 -5.67 -24.49 -1.90
C THR A 62 -7.06 -23.93 -1.63
N THR A 63 -7.46 -23.90 -0.36
CA THR A 63 -8.71 -23.22 0.07
C THR A 63 -8.57 -21.71 -0.02
N SER A 64 -9.70 -21.02 -0.24
CA SER A 64 -9.76 -19.55 -0.37
C SER A 64 -9.14 -18.81 0.83
N VAL A 65 -9.38 -19.30 2.04
CA VAL A 65 -8.84 -18.71 3.29
C VAL A 65 -8.00 -19.76 4.02
N GLY A 66 -6.90 -19.32 4.61
CA GLY A 66 -5.89 -20.20 5.21
C GLY A 66 -4.85 -20.76 4.22
N ALA A 67 -5.12 -20.77 2.91
CA ALA A 67 -4.25 -21.40 1.92
C ALA A 67 -3.89 -22.85 2.30
N ALA A 68 -4.86 -23.57 2.87
CA ALA A 68 -4.69 -24.96 3.25
C ALA A 68 -4.75 -25.84 1.99
N PRO A 69 -3.72 -26.65 1.69
CA PRO A 69 -3.76 -27.52 0.53
C PRO A 69 -4.79 -28.65 0.71
N VAL A 70 -5.74 -28.71 -0.19
CA VAL A 70 -6.68 -29.82 -0.41
C VAL A 70 -6.11 -30.70 -1.52
N VAL A 71 -5.74 -31.92 -1.16
CA VAL A 71 -4.97 -32.81 -2.04
C VAL A 71 -5.65 -34.15 -2.21
N HIS A 72 -5.63 -34.66 -3.43
CA HIS A 72 -6.07 -36.01 -3.77
C HIS A 72 -5.12 -37.06 -3.15
N ARG A 73 -5.63 -38.27 -2.90
CA ARG A 73 -4.88 -39.38 -2.28
C ARG A 73 -3.50 -39.62 -2.88
N ARG A 74 -3.34 -39.46 -4.19
CA ARG A 74 -2.05 -39.68 -4.87
C ARG A 74 -0.96 -38.71 -4.37
N ILE A 75 -1.32 -37.46 -4.11
CA ILE A 75 -0.41 -36.44 -3.58
C ILE A 75 -0.15 -36.71 -2.09
N ALA A 76 -1.21 -36.96 -1.33
CA ALA A 76 -1.11 -37.30 0.09
C ALA A 76 -0.16 -38.50 0.33
N SER A 77 -0.19 -39.50 -0.56
CA SER A 77 0.70 -40.68 -0.49
C SER A 77 2.17 -40.29 -0.64
N VAL A 78 2.51 -39.41 -1.59
CA VAL A 78 3.90 -38.94 -1.77
C VAL A 78 4.43 -38.27 -0.49
N PHE A 79 3.64 -37.39 0.10
CA PHE A 79 4.03 -36.68 1.31
C PHE A 79 4.18 -37.60 2.52
N THR A 80 3.21 -38.49 2.74
CA THR A 80 3.23 -39.43 3.88
C THR A 80 4.31 -40.50 3.76
N GLU A 81 4.69 -40.92 2.54
CA GLU A 81 5.80 -41.86 2.33
C GLU A 81 7.17 -41.19 2.51
N MET A 82 7.33 -39.95 2.05
CA MET A 82 8.65 -39.31 1.96
C MET A 82 8.99 -38.41 3.15
N ALA A 83 7.99 -37.87 3.85
CA ALA A 83 8.15 -36.94 4.96
C ALA A 83 7.11 -37.16 6.09
N PRO A 84 6.90 -38.40 6.59
CA PRO A 84 5.81 -38.74 7.52
C PRO A 84 5.80 -37.93 8.83
N GLU A 85 6.97 -37.50 9.31
CA GLU A 85 7.11 -36.72 10.55
C GLU A 85 6.88 -35.22 10.35
N GLU A 86 6.78 -34.76 9.10
CA GLU A 86 6.70 -33.33 8.74
C GLU A 86 5.33 -32.94 8.16
N VAL A 87 4.46 -33.93 7.96
CA VAL A 87 3.11 -33.71 7.44
C VAL A 87 2.08 -34.44 8.28
N GLN A 88 0.89 -33.88 8.31
CA GLN A 88 -0.34 -34.54 8.73
C GLN A 88 -1.33 -34.48 7.58
N VAL A 89 -2.02 -35.58 7.31
CA VAL A 89 -3.12 -35.62 6.33
C VAL A 89 -4.44 -35.82 7.06
N ILE A 90 -5.38 -34.92 6.84
CA ILE A 90 -6.70 -34.96 7.47
C ILE A 90 -7.72 -35.35 6.40
N PRO A 91 -8.38 -36.51 6.49
CA PRO A 91 -9.38 -36.92 5.51
C PRO A 91 -10.54 -35.92 5.46
N VAL A 92 -10.95 -35.53 4.25
CA VAL A 92 -12.07 -34.61 4.03
C VAL A 92 -13.02 -35.13 2.96
N GLU A 93 -14.31 -34.86 3.14
CA GLU A 93 -15.30 -35.08 2.10
C GLU A 93 -15.34 -33.85 1.19
N VAL A 94 -15.05 -34.04 -0.08
CA VAL A 94 -15.10 -32.97 -1.06
C VAL A 94 -16.40 -33.07 -1.85
N GLU A 95 -17.12 -31.96 -1.96
CA GLU A 95 -18.42 -31.93 -2.63
C GLU A 95 -18.33 -32.43 -4.08
N GLY A 96 -19.18 -33.40 -4.40
CA GLY A 96 -19.28 -34.00 -5.74
C GLY A 96 -18.12 -34.93 -6.12
N GLN A 97 -17.15 -35.19 -5.23
CA GLN A 97 -16.01 -36.06 -5.52
C GLN A 97 -16.12 -37.41 -4.80
N PRO A 98 -16.12 -38.54 -5.53
CA PRO A 98 -16.14 -39.87 -4.93
C PRO A 98 -14.75 -40.35 -4.47
N GLU A 99 -13.69 -39.76 -5.01
CA GLU A 99 -12.31 -40.13 -4.69
C GLU A 99 -11.86 -39.50 -3.36
N PRO A 100 -10.90 -40.11 -2.63
CA PRO A 100 -10.45 -39.58 -1.34
C PRO A 100 -9.57 -38.33 -1.48
N TYR A 101 -9.91 -37.30 -0.72
CA TYR A 101 -9.15 -36.06 -0.57
C TYR A 101 -8.78 -35.81 0.89
N PHE A 102 -7.76 -34.98 1.07
CA PHE A 102 -7.17 -34.68 2.37
C PHE A 102 -6.81 -33.19 2.43
N ILE A 103 -6.93 -32.59 3.61
CA ILE A 103 -6.16 -31.39 3.91
C ILE A 103 -4.74 -31.84 4.27
N LEU A 104 -3.74 -31.27 3.60
CA LEU A 104 -2.32 -31.48 3.89
C LEU A 104 -1.83 -30.37 4.83
N VAL A 105 -1.46 -30.74 6.05
CA VAL A 105 -0.87 -29.84 7.03
C VAL A 105 0.63 -30.10 7.09
N ALA A 106 1.45 -29.10 6.76
CA ALA A 106 2.86 -29.13 7.11
C ALA A 106 2.99 -28.84 8.62
N THR A 107 3.68 -29.69 9.37
CA THR A 107 3.72 -29.63 10.85
C THR A 107 4.95 -28.92 11.39
N ARG A 108 5.74 -28.30 10.49
CA ARG A 108 6.96 -27.58 10.83
C ARG A 108 6.94 -26.15 10.29
N THR A 109 7.28 -25.21 11.15
CA THR A 109 7.58 -23.82 10.80
C THR A 109 9.06 -23.54 10.97
N ILE A 110 9.72 -22.99 9.94
CA ILE A 110 11.16 -22.73 9.95
C ILE A 110 11.47 -21.28 9.61
N ARG A 111 12.29 -20.62 10.41
CA ARG A 111 12.75 -19.25 10.15
C ARG A 111 13.91 -19.24 9.14
N CYS A 112 13.57 -19.45 7.87
CA CYS A 112 14.55 -19.61 6.79
C CYS A 112 14.54 -18.52 5.71
N ILE A 113 13.58 -17.58 5.71
CA ILE A 113 13.56 -16.50 4.71
C ILE A 113 14.90 -15.72 4.79
N ASP A 114 15.49 -15.50 3.62
CA ASP A 114 16.67 -14.69 3.44
C ASP A 114 16.25 -13.30 2.97
N ASP A 115 16.21 -12.36 3.91
CA ASP A 115 15.87 -10.96 3.63
C ASP A 115 16.84 -10.30 2.64
N GLN A 116 18.09 -10.78 2.57
CA GLN A 116 19.13 -10.20 1.71
C GLN A 116 19.04 -10.73 0.27
N GLU A 117 18.60 -11.96 0.11
CA GLU A 117 18.43 -12.55 -1.22
C GLU A 117 17.02 -12.37 -1.78
N SER A 118 16.00 -12.16 -0.94
CA SER A 118 14.64 -11.85 -1.40
C SER A 118 14.60 -10.50 -2.14
N ALA A 119 13.69 -10.36 -3.11
CA ALA A 119 13.61 -9.14 -3.93
C ALA A 119 13.17 -7.92 -3.11
N GLU A 120 12.21 -8.10 -2.21
CA GLU A 120 11.77 -7.09 -1.24
C GLU A 120 11.29 -7.78 0.04
N VAL A 121 11.62 -7.20 1.19
CA VAL A 121 11.09 -7.60 2.49
C VAL A 121 10.69 -6.37 3.28
N LEU A 122 9.42 -6.32 3.68
CA LEU A 122 8.86 -5.29 4.53
C LEU A 122 8.40 -5.90 5.86
N TYR A 123 8.60 -5.14 6.93
CA TYR A 123 8.12 -5.49 8.26
C TYR A 123 7.05 -4.49 8.71
N TRP A 124 6.11 -4.98 9.52
CA TRP A 124 5.24 -4.09 10.29
C TRP A 124 6.08 -3.33 11.32
N LYS A 125 5.92 -2.01 11.35
CA LYS A 125 6.63 -1.13 12.27
C LYS A 125 5.69 -0.55 13.33
N PRO A 126 6.20 -0.02 14.45
CA PRO A 126 5.36 0.63 15.46
C PRO A 126 4.46 1.74 14.88
N GLU A 127 4.96 2.46 13.88
CA GLU A 127 4.27 3.60 13.26
C GLU A 127 3.06 3.17 12.41
N ASP A 128 2.97 1.90 12.01
CA ASP A 128 1.83 1.34 11.25
C ASP A 128 0.58 1.12 12.12
N GLY A 129 0.65 1.37 13.44
CA GLY A 129 -0.50 1.31 14.34
C GLY A 129 -1.02 -0.10 14.61
N ARG A 130 -0.21 -1.14 14.37
CA ARG A 130 -0.54 -2.57 14.58
C ARG A 130 0.46 -3.24 15.53
N PRO A 131 0.38 -3.00 16.85
CA PRO A 131 1.35 -3.50 17.82
C PRO A 131 1.45 -5.03 17.82
N GLU A 132 0.35 -5.75 17.55
CA GLU A 132 0.29 -7.21 17.47
C GLU A 132 1.05 -7.81 16.28
N LYS A 133 1.28 -7.01 15.23
CA LYS A 133 2.00 -7.42 14.02
C LYS A 133 3.43 -6.90 13.98
N THR A 134 3.78 -5.93 14.82
CA THR A 134 5.09 -5.26 14.78
C THR A 134 6.23 -6.28 14.83
N GLY A 135 7.22 -6.14 13.94
CA GLY A 135 8.34 -7.07 13.78
C GLY A 135 8.03 -8.35 13.01
N ARG A 136 6.78 -8.55 12.55
CA ARG A 136 6.41 -9.62 11.61
C ARG A 136 6.50 -9.12 10.17
N TYR A 137 6.65 -10.06 9.24
CA TYR A 137 6.59 -9.75 7.82
C TYR A 137 5.26 -9.09 7.45
N ARG A 138 5.35 -8.01 6.70
CA ARG A 138 4.24 -7.29 6.07
C ARG A 138 4.13 -7.64 4.59
N SER A 139 5.27 -7.76 3.91
CA SER A 139 5.39 -8.13 2.51
C SER A 139 6.69 -8.88 2.30
N VAL A 140 6.66 -9.94 1.50
CA VAL A 140 7.85 -10.64 1.00
C VAL A 140 7.65 -10.86 -0.50
N MET A 141 8.41 -10.17 -1.34
CA MET A 141 8.37 -10.34 -2.80
C MET A 141 9.62 -11.07 -3.29
N GLY A 142 9.43 -11.95 -4.28
CA GLY A 142 10.53 -12.75 -4.85
C GLY A 142 11.27 -13.52 -3.76
N MET A 143 10.53 -14.21 -2.89
CA MET A 143 11.03 -14.85 -1.68
C MET A 143 12.20 -15.79 -1.98
N ARG A 144 13.28 -15.64 -1.22
CA ARG A 144 14.40 -16.58 -1.17
C ARG A 144 14.55 -17.11 0.25
N ILE A 145 15.02 -18.33 0.37
CA ILE A 145 15.34 -18.95 1.65
C ILE A 145 16.81 -19.30 1.75
N ASP A 146 17.34 -19.24 2.96
CA ASP A 146 18.64 -19.78 3.33
C ASP A 146 18.49 -21.29 3.59
N PRO A 147 18.99 -22.16 2.68
CA PRO A 147 18.84 -23.60 2.83
C PRO A 147 19.60 -24.15 4.05
N THR A 148 20.59 -23.43 4.57
CA THR A 148 21.32 -23.88 5.78
C THR A 148 20.45 -23.82 7.03
N LYS A 149 19.44 -22.93 7.04
CA LYS A 149 18.43 -22.84 8.12
C LYS A 149 17.31 -23.88 7.97
N ALA A 150 17.03 -24.32 6.74
CA ALA A 150 16.06 -25.39 6.47
C ALA A 150 16.60 -26.78 6.85
N GLY A 151 17.92 -26.97 6.80
CA GLY A 151 18.57 -28.21 7.20
C GLY A 151 18.22 -29.37 6.27
N ASP A 152 17.73 -30.47 6.84
CA ASP A 152 17.27 -31.67 6.13
C ASP A 152 15.75 -31.74 5.96
N ALA A 153 15.02 -30.70 6.40
CA ALA A 153 13.56 -30.66 6.29
C ALA A 153 13.13 -30.81 4.82
N LYS A 154 12.10 -31.59 4.57
CA LYS A 154 11.54 -31.84 3.23
C LYS A 154 10.26 -31.06 2.99
N VAL A 155 9.48 -30.79 4.04
CA VAL A 155 8.20 -30.08 3.96
C VAL A 155 8.07 -29.15 5.17
N PHE A 156 7.85 -27.87 4.94
CA PHE A 156 7.67 -26.89 6.02
C PHE A 156 7.01 -25.60 5.53
N ARG A 157 6.62 -24.74 6.47
CA ARG A 157 6.17 -23.38 6.20
C ARG A 157 7.21 -22.36 6.70
N PRO A 158 7.48 -21.26 5.98
CA PRO A 158 8.37 -20.23 6.47
C PRO A 158 7.77 -19.50 7.69
N TRP A 159 8.58 -19.28 8.72
CA TRP A 159 8.17 -18.53 9.90
C TRP A 159 7.74 -17.11 9.53
N GLY A 160 6.59 -16.69 10.05
CA GLY A 160 6.04 -15.35 9.80
C GLY A 160 5.46 -15.15 8.40
N TRP A 161 5.50 -16.17 7.54
CA TRP A 161 4.95 -16.15 6.18
C TRP A 161 4.27 -17.49 5.87
N THR A 162 3.38 -17.90 6.78
CA THR A 162 2.87 -19.27 6.86
C THR A 162 1.89 -19.64 5.76
N GLY A 163 1.40 -18.71 4.95
CA GLY A 163 0.61 -19.03 3.74
C GLY A 163 1.38 -19.88 2.72
N VAL A 164 2.72 -19.85 2.76
CA VAL A 164 3.58 -20.54 1.81
C VAL A 164 3.92 -21.96 2.27
N LEU A 165 3.81 -22.92 1.36
CA LEU A 165 4.25 -24.31 1.54
C LEU A 165 5.57 -24.54 0.78
N ILE A 166 6.62 -24.94 1.50
CA ILE A 166 7.94 -25.23 0.92
C ILE A 166 8.17 -26.73 0.90
N VAL A 167 8.64 -27.22 -0.25
CA VAL A 167 8.99 -28.63 -0.48
C VAL A 167 10.41 -28.77 -1.01
N SER A 168 11.10 -29.86 -0.65
CA SER A 168 12.41 -30.19 -1.20
C SER A 168 12.31 -30.69 -2.65
N GLU A 169 13.44 -30.65 -3.35
CA GLU A 169 13.58 -31.17 -4.72
C GLU A 169 13.08 -32.63 -4.87
N ASP A 170 13.32 -33.48 -3.88
CA ASP A 170 12.92 -34.89 -3.93
C ASP A 170 11.38 -35.03 -3.92
N ILE A 171 10.71 -34.24 -3.08
CA ILE A 171 9.24 -34.19 -3.02
C ILE A 171 8.68 -33.67 -4.34
N LYS A 172 9.22 -32.56 -4.86
CA LYS A 172 8.83 -32.01 -6.16
C LYS A 172 8.94 -33.08 -7.26
N ALA A 173 10.09 -33.75 -7.37
CA ALA A 173 10.32 -34.76 -8.39
C ALA A 173 9.41 -35.99 -8.25
N ALA A 174 9.00 -36.35 -7.02
CA ALA A 174 8.02 -37.41 -6.79
C ALA A 174 6.60 -36.99 -7.19
N LEU A 175 6.20 -35.75 -6.87
CA LEU A 175 4.91 -35.18 -7.27
C LEU A 175 4.79 -35.09 -8.80
N GLU A 176 5.82 -34.61 -9.50
CA GLU A 176 5.84 -34.56 -10.97
C GLU A 176 5.75 -35.96 -11.60
N ARG A 177 6.50 -36.93 -11.09
CA ARG A 177 6.44 -38.33 -11.56
C ARG A 177 5.11 -39.00 -11.30
N SER A 178 4.36 -38.54 -10.29
CA SER A 178 3.03 -39.08 -10.00
C SER A 178 2.02 -38.76 -11.10
N GLY A 179 2.28 -37.73 -11.94
CA GLY A 179 1.34 -37.24 -12.94
C GLY A 179 0.12 -36.53 -12.34
N ALA A 180 0.26 -36.00 -11.12
CA ALA A 180 -0.76 -35.20 -10.46
C ALA A 180 -0.86 -33.79 -11.06
N THR A 181 -2.05 -33.20 -11.00
CA THR A 181 -2.39 -31.91 -11.63
C THR A 181 -2.65 -30.80 -10.60
N GLY A 182 -2.62 -29.54 -11.03
CA GLY A 182 -2.99 -28.37 -10.21
C GLY A 182 -1.85 -27.75 -9.39
N MET A 183 -0.61 -28.17 -9.62
CA MET A 183 0.57 -27.72 -8.87
C MET A 183 1.50 -26.86 -9.73
N VAL A 184 1.96 -25.74 -9.19
CA VAL A 184 3.12 -24.98 -9.70
C VAL A 184 4.23 -24.99 -8.65
N PHE A 185 5.47 -25.04 -9.12
CA PHE A 185 6.66 -24.97 -8.29
C PHE A 185 7.51 -23.77 -8.67
N THR A 186 7.78 -22.89 -7.71
CA THR A 186 8.75 -21.80 -7.88
C THR A 186 9.99 -22.10 -7.04
N GLU A 187 11.17 -22.13 -7.66
CA GLU A 187 12.42 -22.36 -6.94
C GLU A 187 12.71 -21.18 -6.00
N VAL A 188 12.92 -21.47 -4.72
CA VAL A 188 13.20 -20.46 -3.66
C VAL A 188 14.63 -20.56 -3.12
N THR A 189 15.38 -21.59 -3.54
CA THR A 189 16.83 -21.70 -3.31
C THR A 189 17.58 -21.30 -4.56
N GLY A 190 18.41 -20.27 -4.49
CA GLY A 190 19.18 -19.82 -5.64
C GLY A 190 19.26 -18.30 -5.68
N PRO A 191 20.08 -17.75 -6.58
CA PRO A 191 20.17 -16.31 -6.73
C PRO A 191 18.80 -15.76 -7.12
N SER A 192 18.42 -14.64 -6.52
CA SER A 192 17.25 -13.89 -6.98
C SER A 192 17.43 -13.44 -8.42
N GLU A 193 16.32 -13.38 -9.16
CA GLU A 193 16.27 -12.81 -10.50
C GLU A 193 16.61 -11.32 -10.49
N VAL A 194 16.39 -10.67 -9.34
CA VAL A 194 16.81 -9.29 -9.10
C VAL A 194 18.29 -9.28 -8.73
N SER A 195 19.13 -8.56 -9.47
CA SER A 195 20.58 -8.50 -9.19
C SER A 195 20.88 -7.91 -7.81
N PRO A 196 22.02 -8.25 -7.17
CA PRO A 196 22.41 -7.65 -5.90
C PRO A 196 22.42 -6.10 -5.92
N GLU A 197 22.90 -5.52 -7.02
CA GLU A 197 22.92 -4.07 -7.24
C GLU A 197 21.50 -3.48 -7.26
N GLN A 198 20.56 -4.13 -7.97
CA GLN A 198 19.17 -3.69 -8.02
C GLN A 198 18.48 -3.86 -6.66
N ARG A 199 18.78 -4.93 -5.91
CA ARG A 199 18.27 -5.11 -4.53
C ARG A 199 18.77 -4.02 -3.61
N GLU A 200 20.06 -3.69 -3.67
CA GLU A 200 20.64 -2.60 -2.87
C GLU A 200 20.00 -1.26 -3.23
N HIS A 201 19.82 -0.98 -4.53
CA HIS A 201 19.12 0.20 -5.01
C HIS A 201 17.68 0.29 -4.49
N ASN A 202 16.90 -0.80 -4.60
CA ASN A 202 15.53 -0.85 -4.10
C ASN A 202 15.46 -0.62 -2.58
N ARG A 203 16.40 -1.18 -1.80
CA ARG A 203 16.47 -0.94 -0.36
C ARG A 203 16.78 0.51 -0.02
N LYS A 204 17.69 1.15 -0.78
CA LYS A 204 17.97 2.58 -0.62
C LYS A 204 16.72 3.41 -0.88
N LEU A 205 16.02 3.13 -1.98
CA LEU A 205 14.74 3.80 -2.29
C LEU A 205 13.72 3.59 -1.17
N GLN A 206 13.53 2.36 -0.71
CA GLN A 206 12.59 2.04 0.37
C GLN A 206 12.93 2.80 1.66
N ALA A 207 14.22 2.84 2.04
CA ALA A 207 14.66 3.57 3.22
C ALA A 207 14.40 5.08 3.09
N LEU A 208 14.57 5.66 1.90
CA LEU A 208 14.27 7.06 1.63
C LEU A 208 12.76 7.34 1.71
N TYR A 209 11.91 6.49 1.13
CA TYR A 209 10.45 6.61 1.23
C TYR A 209 9.97 6.57 2.67
N GLU A 210 10.43 5.59 3.44
CA GLU A 210 10.02 5.42 4.83
C GLU A 210 10.46 6.61 5.68
N ARG A 211 11.67 7.13 5.42
CA ARG A 211 12.22 8.31 6.10
C ARG A 211 11.39 9.56 5.83
N THR A 212 10.97 9.81 4.58
CA THR A 212 10.15 10.99 4.26
C THR A 212 8.70 10.82 4.73
N GLU A 213 8.06 9.69 4.44
CA GLU A 213 6.66 9.45 4.78
C GLU A 213 6.41 9.47 6.29
N ALA A 214 7.29 8.87 7.10
CA ALA A 214 7.15 8.86 8.56
C ALA A 214 7.24 10.29 9.14
N ALA A 215 8.23 11.07 8.72
CA ALA A 215 8.43 12.43 9.21
C ALA A 215 7.27 13.35 8.81
N ARG A 216 6.82 13.27 7.56
CA ARG A 216 5.72 14.10 7.05
C ARG A 216 4.40 13.73 7.70
N THR A 217 4.11 12.42 7.85
CA THR A 217 2.91 11.94 8.56
C THR A 217 2.89 12.40 10.01
N SER A 218 4.04 12.37 10.70
CA SER A 218 4.16 12.89 12.06
C SER A 218 3.82 14.38 12.12
N PHE A 219 4.36 15.17 11.18
CA PHE A 219 4.04 16.59 11.07
C PHE A 219 2.54 16.84 10.79
N TRP A 220 1.93 16.11 9.85
CA TRP A 220 0.50 16.24 9.55
C TRP A 220 -0.39 16.00 10.75
N ARG A 221 -0.05 15.02 11.60
CA ARG A 221 -0.78 14.75 12.85
C ARG A 221 -0.68 15.89 13.88
N THR A 222 0.29 16.80 13.76
CA THR A 222 0.35 18.01 14.60
C THR A 222 -0.66 19.09 14.17
N LEU A 223 -1.13 19.04 12.92
CA LEU A 223 -2.03 20.04 12.36
C LEU A 223 -3.52 19.70 12.57
N GLY A 224 -3.83 18.51 13.10
CA GLY A 224 -5.20 18.04 13.34
C GLY A 224 -5.32 16.51 13.27
N THR A 225 -6.55 16.02 13.15
CA THR A 225 -6.81 14.58 13.03
C THR A 225 -6.69 14.15 11.57
N LEU A 226 -5.62 13.40 11.25
CA LEU A 226 -5.39 12.86 9.91
C LEU A 226 -6.46 11.82 9.55
N ASP A 227 -7.10 11.97 8.40
CA ASP A 227 -8.11 11.04 7.91
C ASP A 227 -7.46 9.85 7.19
N GLU A 228 -7.33 8.73 7.90
CA GLU A 228 -6.77 7.49 7.35
C GLU A 228 -7.74 6.73 6.42
N LYS A 229 -9.01 7.15 6.35
CA LYS A 229 -10.06 6.53 5.52
C LYS A 229 -10.38 7.35 4.27
N ALA A 230 -9.78 8.52 4.10
CA ALA A 230 -9.99 9.37 2.93
C ALA A 230 -9.59 8.60 1.66
N ILE A 231 -10.57 8.37 0.78
CA ILE A 231 -10.32 7.78 -0.54
C ILE A 231 -9.94 8.92 -1.48
N LEU A 232 -8.64 9.09 -1.68
CA LEU A 232 -8.06 10.07 -2.59
C LEU A 232 -7.32 9.32 -3.70
N PRO A 233 -7.35 9.81 -4.95
CA PRO A 233 -6.60 9.18 -6.02
C PRO A 233 -5.11 9.20 -5.66
N ILE A 234 -4.47 8.04 -5.73
CA ILE A 234 -3.01 7.93 -5.69
C ILE A 234 -2.57 7.80 -7.14
N VAL A 235 -1.84 8.78 -7.65
CA VAL A 235 -1.27 8.71 -8.99
C VAL A 235 0.14 8.15 -8.85
N VAL A 236 0.32 6.91 -9.30
CA VAL A 236 1.63 6.30 -9.47
C VAL A 236 2.18 6.72 -10.82
N GLY A 237 3.39 7.26 -10.84
CA GLY A 237 3.95 7.98 -11.98
C GLY A 237 3.62 9.48 -11.96
N GLY A 238 4.21 10.22 -12.90
CA GLY A 238 4.08 11.67 -13.02
C GLY A 238 5.34 12.42 -12.57
N GLY A 239 5.28 13.75 -12.61
CA GLY A 239 6.46 14.62 -12.48
C GLY A 239 6.89 14.96 -11.05
N TRP A 240 6.21 14.44 -10.02
CA TRP A 240 6.62 14.68 -8.62
C TRP A 240 7.94 13.94 -8.31
N PRO A 241 8.74 14.41 -7.33
CA PRO A 241 10.10 13.93 -7.11
C PRO A 241 10.24 12.41 -6.98
N ALA A 242 9.33 11.78 -6.23
CA ALA A 242 9.32 10.34 -6.04
C ALA A 242 8.34 9.60 -6.96
N LYS A 243 7.90 10.21 -8.07
CA LYS A 243 6.95 9.63 -9.04
C LYS A 243 5.67 9.10 -8.37
N ARG A 244 5.22 9.79 -7.33
CA ARG A 244 4.00 9.49 -6.57
C ARG A 244 3.32 10.81 -6.23
N GLN A 245 2.02 10.89 -6.49
CA GLN A 245 1.20 12.06 -6.15
C GLN A 245 0.14 11.63 -5.14
N VAL A 246 0.20 12.22 -3.96
CA VAL A 246 -0.73 11.95 -2.85
C VAL A 246 -1.21 13.26 -2.28
N TRP A 247 -2.44 13.21 -1.79
CA TRP A 247 -3.06 14.26 -0.99
C TRP A 247 -3.51 13.65 0.33
N ARG A 248 -3.56 14.47 1.39
CA ARG A 248 -4.06 14.07 2.70
C ARG A 248 -5.13 15.03 3.16
N VAL A 249 -6.06 14.49 3.94
CA VAL A 249 -7.15 15.24 4.59
C VAL A 249 -6.88 15.26 6.08
N ILE A 250 -6.92 16.45 6.67
CA ILE A 250 -6.69 16.69 8.10
C ILE A 250 -7.92 17.42 8.64
N HIS A 251 -8.65 16.78 9.55
CA HIS A 251 -9.79 17.36 10.23
C HIS A 251 -9.31 18.31 11.32
N ARG A 252 -9.80 19.54 11.29
CA ARG A 252 -9.42 20.64 12.20
C ARG A 252 -10.60 21.07 13.07
N PRO A 253 -10.35 21.80 14.18
CA PRO A 253 -11.42 22.35 15.01
C PRO A 253 -12.43 23.19 14.22
N GLU A 254 -13.62 23.39 14.81
CA GLU A 254 -14.70 24.21 14.23
C GLU A 254 -15.24 23.70 12.88
N GLY A 255 -15.11 22.39 12.61
CA GLY A 255 -15.61 21.78 11.37
C GLY A 255 -14.77 22.10 10.13
N ARG A 256 -13.56 22.61 10.31
CA ARG A 256 -12.63 22.92 9.21
C ARG A 256 -11.93 21.67 8.71
N THR A 257 -11.60 21.67 7.43
CA THR A 257 -10.87 20.61 6.76
C THR A 257 -9.67 21.21 6.04
N LEU A 258 -8.49 20.66 6.32
CA LEU A 258 -7.23 21.01 5.69
C LEU A 258 -6.85 19.92 4.69
N PHE A 259 -6.66 20.32 3.43
CA PHE A 259 -6.15 19.47 2.36
C PHE A 259 -4.69 19.82 2.12
N VAL A 260 -3.82 18.82 2.07
CA VAL A 260 -2.38 19.01 1.82
C VAL A 260 -1.89 18.10 0.71
N THR A 261 -0.89 18.54 -0.04
CA THR A 261 -0.08 17.63 -0.87
C THR A 261 0.85 16.82 0.04
N ASP A 262 1.19 15.62 -0.40
CA ASP A 262 2.07 14.70 0.31
C ASP A 262 3.00 14.03 -0.70
N GLY A 263 4.04 14.75 -1.11
CA GLY A 263 5.04 14.21 -2.02
C GLY A 263 5.85 15.24 -2.80
N LEU A 264 5.45 16.52 -2.80
CA LEU A 264 6.26 17.58 -3.45
C LEU A 264 7.61 17.77 -2.75
N SER A 265 7.69 17.40 -1.47
CA SER A 265 8.91 17.41 -0.68
C SER A 265 9.60 16.04 -0.57
N ASP A 266 9.20 15.04 -1.35
CA ASP A 266 9.91 13.75 -1.39
C ASP A 266 11.26 13.90 -2.08
N PHE A 267 12.17 12.96 -1.78
CA PHE A 267 13.43 12.86 -2.50
C PHE A 267 13.22 12.58 -4.00
N PHE A 268 14.20 12.93 -4.83
CA PHE A 268 14.17 12.60 -6.25
C PHE A 268 14.56 11.13 -6.47
N VAL A 269 13.62 10.33 -6.99
CA VAL A 269 13.83 8.89 -7.22
C VAL A 269 14.99 8.60 -8.19
N ASP A 270 15.24 9.51 -9.14
CA ASP A 270 16.32 9.38 -10.11
C ASP A 270 17.70 9.64 -9.48
N ALA A 271 17.78 10.39 -8.39
CA ALA A 271 19.02 10.67 -7.66
C ALA A 271 19.33 9.60 -6.59
N VAL A 272 18.29 9.00 -5.98
CA VAL A 272 18.44 7.99 -4.90
C VAL A 272 19.26 8.52 -3.72
N GLU A 273 19.11 9.80 -3.43
CA GLU A 273 19.81 10.49 -2.34
C GLU A 273 18.82 11.25 -1.44
N PRO A 274 19.11 11.38 -0.13
CA PRO A 274 18.27 12.16 0.77
C PRO A 274 18.15 13.61 0.31
N SER A 275 16.92 14.10 0.19
CA SER A 275 16.62 15.49 -0.14
C SER A 275 15.18 15.82 0.23
N VAL A 276 14.85 17.10 0.26
CA VAL A 276 13.48 17.61 0.47
C VAL A 276 12.75 17.89 -0.84
N GLY A 277 13.14 17.26 -1.95
CA GLY A 277 12.48 17.45 -3.25
C GLY A 277 12.43 18.90 -3.70
N PHE A 278 11.22 19.39 -3.99
CA PHE A 278 10.98 20.80 -4.30
C PHE A 278 10.98 21.72 -3.07
N GLY A 279 11.17 21.18 -1.86
CA GLY A 279 11.27 21.94 -0.62
C GLY A 279 9.97 22.62 -0.19
N LEU A 280 8.83 22.15 -0.69
CA LEU A 280 7.51 22.69 -0.38
C LEU A 280 6.44 21.61 -0.29
N GLU A 281 5.36 21.92 0.43
CA GLU A 281 4.05 21.25 0.34
C GLU A 281 2.96 22.32 0.26
N LEU A 282 1.88 22.04 -0.46
CA LEU A 282 0.73 22.92 -0.60
C LEU A 282 -0.33 22.62 0.46
N ALA A 283 -1.00 23.64 0.97
CA ALA A 283 -2.02 23.53 2.00
C ALA A 283 -3.24 24.41 1.72
N LEU A 284 -4.44 23.82 1.66
CA LEU A 284 -5.71 24.53 1.46
C LEU A 284 -6.67 24.19 2.60
N GLU A 285 -7.07 25.20 3.37
CA GLU A 285 -8.05 25.05 4.46
C GLU A 285 -9.42 25.61 4.04
N THR A 286 -10.49 24.86 4.35
CA THR A 286 -11.88 25.25 4.08
C THR A 286 -12.79 24.81 5.23
N ASP A 287 -13.95 25.44 5.37
CA ASP A 287 -15.04 25.00 6.25
C ASP A 287 -16.27 24.55 5.44
N GLU A 288 -16.13 24.38 4.12
CA GLU A 288 -17.19 23.85 3.27
C GLU A 288 -17.34 22.33 3.47
N PRO A 289 -18.52 21.86 3.90
CA PRO A 289 -18.71 20.44 4.18
C PRO A 289 -18.61 19.63 2.89
N GLN A 290 -17.86 18.53 2.94
CA GLN A 290 -17.72 17.56 1.83
C GLN A 290 -17.18 18.17 0.51
N ALA A 291 -16.40 19.26 0.59
CA ALA A 291 -15.78 19.87 -0.58
C ALA A 291 -14.77 18.92 -1.25
N LYS A 292 -14.97 18.62 -2.54
CA LYS A 292 -14.06 17.80 -3.35
C LYS A 292 -13.08 18.62 -4.21
N TRP A 293 -13.48 19.84 -4.57
CA TRP A 293 -12.71 20.76 -5.40
C TRP A 293 -11.32 21.11 -4.84
N PRO A 294 -11.05 21.13 -3.51
CA PRO A 294 -9.73 21.50 -3.00
C PRO A 294 -8.59 20.59 -3.49
N VAL A 295 -8.86 19.28 -3.58
CA VAL A 295 -7.85 18.30 -4.02
C VAL A 295 -7.50 18.53 -5.49
N THR A 296 -8.51 18.68 -6.35
CA THR A 296 -8.32 18.99 -7.78
C THR A 296 -7.59 20.31 -7.98
N LEU A 297 -7.84 21.31 -7.12
CA LEU A 297 -7.13 22.59 -7.21
C LEU A 297 -5.65 22.43 -6.82
N LEU A 298 -5.38 21.73 -5.72
CA LEU A 298 -4.01 21.44 -5.27
C LEU A 298 -3.23 20.64 -6.32
N GLU A 299 -3.86 19.65 -6.96
CA GLU A 299 -3.28 18.89 -8.07
C GLU A 299 -2.83 19.81 -9.22
N ARG A 300 -3.71 20.72 -9.67
CA ARG A 300 -3.39 21.63 -10.77
C ARG A 300 -2.23 22.57 -10.44
N ILE A 301 -2.25 23.15 -9.24
CA ILE A 301 -1.15 24.01 -8.78
C ILE A 301 0.15 23.23 -8.69
N ALA A 302 0.11 22.02 -8.13
CA ALA A 302 1.28 21.15 -8.04
C ALA A 302 1.86 20.83 -9.43
N ASN A 303 1.01 20.53 -10.41
CA ASN A 303 1.44 20.25 -11.78
C ASN A 303 2.11 21.46 -12.44
N GLU A 304 1.60 22.68 -12.24
CA GLU A 304 2.25 23.90 -12.72
C GLU A 304 3.64 24.10 -12.06
N LEU A 305 3.75 23.90 -10.75
CA LEU A 305 5.03 24.02 -10.02
C LEU A 305 6.04 22.95 -10.45
N VAL A 306 5.57 21.74 -10.75
CA VAL A 306 6.41 20.65 -11.26
C VAL A 306 6.92 20.99 -12.67
N ALA A 307 6.05 21.46 -13.56
CA ALA A 307 6.36 21.73 -14.96
C ALA A 307 7.23 23.00 -15.15
N HIS A 308 7.15 23.96 -14.24
CA HIS A 308 7.71 25.29 -14.45
C HIS A 308 8.59 25.77 -13.29
N GLU A 309 9.91 25.64 -13.47
CA GLU A 309 10.91 26.04 -12.49
C GLU A 309 10.80 27.50 -12.04
N HIS A 310 10.46 28.41 -12.95
CA HIS A 310 10.29 29.83 -12.66
C HIS A 310 9.16 30.13 -11.65
N LEU A 311 8.24 29.19 -11.43
CA LEU A 311 7.17 29.30 -10.42
C LEU A 311 7.58 28.72 -9.06
N ARG A 312 8.53 27.77 -9.03
CA ARG A 312 8.95 27.09 -7.79
C ARG A 312 9.65 28.04 -6.83
N GLU A 313 10.62 28.82 -7.30
CA GLU A 313 11.40 29.68 -6.41
C GLU A 313 10.53 30.78 -5.74
N PRO A 314 9.63 31.48 -6.46
CA PRO A 314 8.67 32.37 -5.82
C PRO A 314 7.75 31.65 -4.82
N ALA A 315 7.27 30.45 -5.16
CA ALA A 315 6.45 29.65 -4.25
C ALA A 315 7.23 29.17 -3.00
N ARG A 316 8.56 29.06 -3.06
CA ARG A 316 9.43 28.72 -1.92
C ARG A 316 9.85 29.90 -1.06
N THR A 317 9.84 31.12 -1.58
CA THR A 317 10.46 32.27 -0.90
C THR A 317 9.51 33.41 -0.55
N GLY A 318 8.38 33.56 -1.24
CA GLY A 318 7.46 34.67 -1.01
C GLY A 318 6.02 34.37 -1.34
N LEU A 319 5.29 35.42 -1.70
CA LEU A 319 3.93 35.31 -2.24
C LEU A 319 4.02 34.99 -3.74
N LEU A 320 3.07 34.22 -4.25
CA LEU A 320 2.87 33.98 -5.68
C LEU A 320 1.38 34.06 -5.98
N SER A 321 0.99 34.68 -7.09
CA SER A 321 -0.38 34.59 -7.60
C SER A 321 -0.34 33.95 -8.97
N MET A 322 -1.29 33.06 -9.24
CA MET A 322 -1.38 32.38 -10.52
C MET A 322 -2.82 32.00 -10.83
N GLU A 323 -3.06 31.65 -12.09
CA GLU A 323 -4.31 31.06 -12.52
C GLU A 323 -4.05 29.64 -12.99
N VAL A 324 -4.94 28.71 -12.66
CA VAL A 324 -4.91 27.34 -13.17
C VAL A 324 -6.20 27.02 -13.91
N ASP A 325 -6.21 25.92 -14.64
CA ASP A 325 -7.42 25.43 -15.32
C ASP A 325 -8.61 25.33 -14.35
N GLY A 326 -9.81 25.68 -14.82
CA GLY A 326 -11.03 25.75 -14.01
C GLY A 326 -12.02 24.59 -14.24
N GLU A 327 -11.70 23.59 -15.04
CA GLU A 327 -12.60 22.47 -15.30
C GLU A 327 -12.99 21.78 -13.97
N HIS A 328 -14.25 21.39 -13.76
CA HIS A 328 -14.72 20.81 -12.49
C HIS A 328 -14.56 21.69 -11.23
N MET A 329 -14.19 22.98 -11.37
CA MET A 329 -14.17 23.92 -10.26
C MET A 329 -15.54 24.56 -10.03
N PRO A 330 -15.86 24.99 -8.80
CA PRO A 330 -17.10 25.71 -8.51
C PRO A 330 -17.24 26.98 -9.34
N GLU A 331 -18.42 27.17 -9.94
CA GLU A 331 -18.74 28.31 -10.81
C GLU A 331 -18.35 29.68 -10.22
N PRO A 332 -18.57 30.00 -8.93
CA PRO A 332 -18.26 31.34 -8.42
C PRO A 332 -16.75 31.68 -8.41
N LEU A 333 -15.88 30.66 -8.48
CA LEU A 333 -14.43 30.83 -8.54
C LEU A 333 -13.91 31.02 -9.96
N LEU A 334 -14.75 30.78 -10.98
CA LEU A 334 -14.33 30.82 -12.38
C LEU A 334 -14.20 32.25 -12.89
N THR A 335 -13.06 32.55 -13.49
CA THR A 335 -12.88 33.76 -14.30
C THR A 335 -13.66 33.66 -15.61
N LYS A 336 -13.75 34.77 -16.34
CA LYS A 336 -14.35 34.82 -17.69
C LYS A 336 -13.70 33.84 -18.68
N ASP A 337 -12.45 33.45 -18.43
CA ASP A 337 -11.65 32.56 -19.27
C ASP A 337 -11.69 31.11 -18.74
N SER A 338 -12.64 30.79 -17.85
CA SER A 338 -12.82 29.48 -17.23
C SER A 338 -11.60 28.99 -16.44
N ARG A 339 -10.89 29.91 -15.77
CA ARG A 339 -9.73 29.61 -14.91
C ARG A 339 -10.06 29.90 -13.45
N VAL A 340 -9.27 29.35 -12.54
CA VAL A 340 -9.32 29.69 -11.11
C VAL A 340 -8.05 30.42 -10.70
N ALA A 341 -8.21 31.60 -10.11
CA ALA A 341 -7.12 32.39 -9.57
C ALA A 341 -6.83 32.02 -8.11
N VAL A 342 -5.54 31.94 -7.77
CA VAL A 342 -5.07 31.63 -6.42
C VAL A 342 -3.95 32.56 -5.97
N LEU A 343 -3.90 32.80 -4.67
CA LEU A 343 -2.77 33.40 -3.96
C LEU A 343 -2.09 32.32 -3.11
N LEU A 344 -0.78 32.20 -3.27
CA LEU A 344 0.07 31.21 -2.62
C LEU A 344 0.98 31.86 -1.58
N GLY A 345 1.15 31.19 -0.45
CA GLY A 345 2.13 31.55 0.59
C GLY A 345 1.68 32.67 1.52
N MET A 346 0.36 32.87 1.68
CA MET A 346 -0.22 33.76 2.68
C MET A 346 0.03 33.23 4.09
N ASP A 347 0.55 34.05 4.99
CA ASP A 347 0.68 33.68 6.40
C ASP A 347 -0.71 33.47 7.04
N THR A 348 -0.80 32.48 7.92
CA THR A 348 -2.03 32.21 8.68
C THR A 348 -1.72 32.13 10.17
N PRO A 349 -2.70 32.45 11.03
CA PRO A 349 -2.51 32.35 12.48
C PRO A 349 -2.46 30.89 12.98
N THR A 350 -2.85 29.92 12.15
CA THR A 350 -3.11 28.52 12.55
C THR A 350 -2.20 27.49 11.90
N LEU A 351 -1.44 27.87 10.86
CA LEU A 351 -0.52 27.00 10.15
C LEU A 351 0.91 27.56 10.24
N PRO A 352 1.93 26.73 10.49
CA PRO A 352 3.31 27.17 10.42
C PRO A 352 3.70 27.45 8.96
N SER A 353 4.64 28.36 8.73
CA SER A 353 5.16 28.62 7.38
C SER A 353 6.17 27.56 6.91
N HIS A 354 6.79 26.83 7.84
CA HIS A 354 7.79 25.81 7.58
C HIS A 354 7.68 24.64 8.56
N PHE A 355 8.19 23.48 8.16
CA PHE A 355 8.36 22.33 9.04
C PHE A 355 9.66 21.60 8.73
N THR A 356 10.13 20.86 9.74
CA THR A 356 11.40 20.15 9.67
C THR A 356 11.19 18.74 9.16
N MET A 357 11.89 18.40 8.09
CA MET A 357 12.05 17.03 7.60
C MET A 357 13.46 16.52 7.93
N PRO A 358 13.72 15.21 7.87
CA PRO A 358 15.03 14.65 8.24
C PRO A 358 16.19 15.20 7.40
N ASP A 359 15.91 15.66 6.18
CA ASP A 359 16.90 16.08 5.19
C ASP A 359 16.85 17.58 4.86
N GLY A 360 16.05 18.37 5.59
CA GLY A 360 15.99 19.82 5.40
C GLY A 360 14.70 20.47 5.91
N GLN A 361 14.57 21.77 5.66
CA GLN A 361 13.34 22.51 5.88
C GLN A 361 12.43 22.43 4.67
N VAL A 362 11.13 22.27 4.91
CA VAL A 362 10.08 22.32 3.89
C VAL A 362 9.17 23.50 4.18
N ARG A 363 8.87 24.31 3.15
CA ARG A 363 7.90 25.39 3.26
C ARG A 363 6.47 24.84 3.12
N LEU A 364 5.60 25.19 4.05
CA LEU A 364 4.17 24.94 3.92
C LEU A 364 3.54 26.14 3.20
N VAL A 365 3.21 25.96 1.93
CA VAL A 365 2.67 27.01 1.05
C VAL A 365 1.15 26.95 1.09
N THR A 366 0.55 27.94 1.73
CA THR A 366 -0.91 28.04 1.81
C THR A 366 -1.51 28.42 0.46
N VAL A 367 -2.71 27.93 0.17
CA VAL A 367 -3.44 28.15 -1.07
C VAL A 367 -4.76 28.86 -0.76
N LYS A 368 -4.87 30.10 -1.22
CA LYS A 368 -6.06 30.94 -1.09
C LYS A 368 -6.74 31.12 -2.44
N THR A 369 -7.98 30.67 -2.58
CA THR A 369 -8.79 30.95 -3.77
C THR A 369 -9.21 32.42 -3.83
N LEU A 370 -9.10 32.99 -5.03
CA LEU A 370 -9.51 34.37 -5.31
C LEU A 370 -10.83 34.37 -6.08
N MET A 371 -11.76 35.21 -5.64
CA MET A 371 -12.95 35.54 -6.43
C MET A 371 -12.53 36.35 -7.66
N PRO A 372 -13.27 36.30 -8.78
CA PRO A 372 -12.94 37.07 -9.99
C PRO A 372 -12.74 38.57 -9.72
N ARG A 373 -13.50 39.17 -8.79
CA ARG A 373 -13.31 40.56 -8.36
C ARG A 373 -12.00 40.81 -7.60
N GLU A 374 -11.57 39.84 -6.79
CA GLU A 374 -10.32 39.92 -6.03
C GLU A 374 -9.11 39.74 -6.95
N LEU A 375 -9.24 38.93 -8.00
CA LEU A 375 -8.25 38.85 -9.07
C LEU A 375 -8.11 40.20 -9.78
N THR A 376 -9.22 40.83 -10.19
CA THR A 376 -9.17 42.17 -10.81
C THR A 376 -8.49 43.17 -9.87
N TYR A 377 -8.84 43.15 -8.60
CA TYR A 377 -8.24 44.02 -7.60
C TYR A 377 -6.74 43.76 -7.39
N LEU A 378 -6.31 42.49 -7.37
CA LEU A 378 -4.90 42.09 -7.31
C LEU A 378 -4.11 42.66 -8.49
N LEU A 379 -4.67 42.60 -9.69
CA LEU A 379 -4.02 43.12 -10.91
C LEU A 379 -3.91 44.65 -10.89
N GLU A 380 -4.85 45.35 -10.28
CA GLU A 380 -4.87 46.81 -10.18
C GLU A 380 -4.01 47.36 -9.03
N HIS A 381 -3.99 46.69 -7.88
CA HIS A 381 -3.43 47.22 -6.62
C HIS A 381 -2.26 46.41 -6.07
N GLY A 382 -2.00 45.22 -6.61
CA GLY A 382 -0.93 44.33 -6.18
C GLY A 382 -1.32 43.35 -5.06
N ARG A 383 -0.44 42.35 -4.85
CA ARG A 383 -0.68 41.24 -3.93
C ARG A 383 -0.68 41.64 -2.46
N GLU A 384 0.15 42.61 -2.08
CA GLU A 384 0.26 43.07 -0.69
C GLU A 384 -1.02 43.75 -0.20
N GLU A 385 -1.64 44.58 -1.04
CA GLU A 385 -2.90 45.23 -0.70
C GLU A 385 -4.04 44.21 -0.61
N LEU A 386 -4.14 43.24 -1.53
CA LEU A 386 -5.14 42.17 -1.42
C LEU A 386 -4.92 41.32 -0.16
N LEU A 387 -3.66 41.00 0.16
CA LEU A 387 -3.31 40.29 1.39
C LEU A 387 -3.76 41.08 2.64
N HIS A 388 -3.58 42.40 2.63
CA HIS A 388 -4.05 43.28 3.70
C HIS A 388 -5.57 43.18 3.87
N ARG A 389 -6.35 43.15 2.78
CA ARG A 389 -7.81 42.95 2.82
C ARG A 389 -8.21 41.61 3.41
N PHE A 390 -7.52 40.53 3.03
CA PHE A 390 -7.77 39.22 3.62
C PHE A 390 -7.48 39.21 5.13
N ASN A 391 -6.39 39.84 5.57
CA ASN A 391 -6.03 39.90 7.01
C ASN A 391 -7.04 40.70 7.85
N GLN A 392 -7.83 41.59 7.25
CA GLN A 392 -8.92 42.30 7.93
C GLN A 392 -10.20 41.44 8.04
N SER A 393 -10.40 40.49 7.12
CA SER A 393 -11.53 39.55 7.13
C SER A 393 -11.24 38.36 8.05
N HIS A 394 -12.21 37.95 8.88
CA HIS A 394 -12.03 36.85 9.82
C HIS A 394 -13.05 35.73 9.56
N PRO A 395 -12.65 34.48 9.21
CA PRO A 395 -11.27 34.01 8.94
C PRO A 395 -10.85 34.21 7.46
N GLY A 396 -9.90 35.12 7.21
CA GLY A 396 -9.49 35.53 5.86
C GLY A 396 -8.68 34.51 5.06
N HIS A 397 -8.04 33.54 5.72
CA HIS A 397 -7.22 32.51 5.06
C HIS A 397 -8.05 31.35 4.49
N LEU A 398 -9.29 31.13 4.96
CA LEU A 398 -10.10 30.01 4.49
C LEU A 398 -10.51 30.19 3.04
N SER A 399 -10.31 29.16 2.23
CA SER A 399 -10.79 29.12 0.85
C SER A 399 -12.21 28.57 0.83
N LYS A 400 -13.14 29.35 0.28
CA LYS A 400 -14.55 29.00 0.12
C LYS A 400 -14.98 29.30 -1.30
N ALA A 401 -15.69 28.38 -1.91
CA ALA A 401 -16.26 28.58 -3.23
C ALA A 401 -17.51 29.47 -3.18
N TRP A 402 -18.28 29.45 -2.09
CA TRP A 402 -19.45 30.32 -1.93
C TRP A 402 -19.22 31.37 -0.83
N ARG A 403 -18.65 32.51 -1.22
CA ARG A 403 -18.47 33.68 -0.34
C ARG A 403 -18.53 35.00 -1.11
N GLN A 404 -18.70 36.10 -0.39
CA GLN A 404 -18.49 37.43 -0.96
C GLN A 404 -16.98 37.73 -1.12
N SER A 405 -16.68 38.60 -2.08
CA SER A 405 -15.37 39.23 -2.25
C SER A 405 -15.01 40.05 -1.02
N VAL A 406 -13.72 40.10 -0.65
CA VAL A 406 -13.22 41.01 0.41
C VAL A 406 -13.00 42.46 -0.08
N VAL A 407 -13.21 42.68 -1.37
CA VAL A 407 -13.12 43.99 -2.06
C VAL A 407 -14.40 44.36 -2.79
#